data_AF-A0A7W7MIX3-F1
#
_entry.id   AF-A0A7W7MIX3-F1
#
_cell.length_a   1.000
_cell.length_b   1.000
_cell.length_c   1.000
_cell.angle_alpha   90.00
_cell.angle_beta   90.00
_cell.angle_gamma   90.00
#
_symmetry.space_group_name_H-M   'P 1'
#
loop_
_entity.id
_entity.type
_entity.pdbx_description
1 polymer ?
#
loop_
_entity_poly.entity_id
_entity_poly.type
_entity_poly.pdbx_seq_one_letter_code
_entity_poly.pdbx_strand_id
1 'polypeptide(L)'
;MPKDPSRTWPRSSAWLIVVRRLTSLVLSLSPLFLVADRRLRRSLSRVPALLAGIQDRARTLSTGRTRRAGDGLPAPVTPSRLPAVLLHRAATGFSALLTVTRRSAEERLAEVPAAAGRRARRHLHLHLPHIAALPAAARRRAVRRLREFPPRIVAARARTTRWLRLFLPRVPGLLAAAGQGAWRRLHLLVAASQGAWRRLHLLLARIPTVRRRRDALARWHAEAVEAQRYAVEVLVAATRAAEAADRWREHWRQTDQAAAEAWQSWQDAEERLARIRTAAAFRTPRTRRTVAEYADRARFLHRAAAAAVERGDLPATVLADLASGEGGWNPKLHPVDQELVLGRAIAAVRHQLYRWAAATEATAWHDAQLAVAARDSLRREANAASARAEARRHRLRAAGNASRSAMGPAWSSWRHGWTTAGQPHGRATAGQPHGWTTAGQPHAWTTAGQPHAWTTAEERQRVRRPAIEWAAAVTRARS
;
A
#
# COMPACT_ATOMS: atom_id res chain seq x y z
N MET A 1 41.72 -63.98 -50.69
CA MET A 1 40.76 -63.44 -49.71
C MET A 1 41.41 -63.34 -48.33
N PRO A 2 41.69 -62.14 -47.81
CA PRO A 2 42.04 -61.95 -46.41
C PRO A 2 40.95 -61.14 -45.65
N LYS A 3 40.72 -61.48 -44.38
CA LYS A 3 39.85 -60.77 -43.43
C LYS A 3 40.71 -60.13 -42.34
N ASP A 4 40.60 -58.81 -42.22
CA ASP A 4 41.37 -57.93 -41.32
C ASP A 4 40.63 -57.73 -39.97
N PRO A 5 41.26 -57.95 -38.80
CA PRO A 5 40.66 -57.71 -37.50
C PRO A 5 41.18 -56.40 -36.86
N SER A 6 40.63 -55.26 -37.24
CA SER A 6 40.89 -53.99 -36.55
C SER A 6 39.70 -53.02 -36.59
N ARG A 7 38.72 -53.19 -35.69
CA ARG A 7 37.74 -52.12 -35.35
C ARG A 7 36.99 -52.42 -34.05
N THR A 8 37.57 -51.98 -32.94
CA THR A 8 36.81 -51.72 -31.71
C THR A 8 37.05 -50.27 -31.26
N TRP A 9 36.06 -49.71 -30.55
CA TRP A 9 35.87 -48.36 -29.97
C TRP A 9 34.78 -47.49 -30.66
N PRO A 10 33.99 -46.65 -29.93
CA PRO A 10 33.85 -46.51 -28.46
C PRO A 10 32.37 -46.50 -27.94
N ARG A 11 32.05 -47.28 -26.91
CA ARG A 11 30.81 -47.11 -26.09
C ARG A 11 30.95 -46.00 -25.02
N SER A 12 32.15 -45.46 -24.82
CA SER A 12 32.50 -44.52 -23.74
C SER A 12 32.02 -43.08 -23.97
N SER A 13 31.78 -42.68 -25.22
CA SER A 13 31.40 -41.32 -25.60
C SER A 13 29.93 -40.99 -25.31
N ALA A 14 29.02 -41.96 -25.46
CA ALA A 14 27.60 -41.77 -25.14
C ALA A 14 27.37 -41.55 -23.64
N TRP A 15 28.08 -42.28 -22.78
CA TRP A 15 27.98 -42.15 -21.32
C TRP A 15 28.50 -40.79 -20.81
N LEU A 16 29.61 -40.31 -21.36
CA LEU A 16 30.16 -38.98 -21.04
C LEU A 16 29.21 -37.84 -21.46
N ILE A 17 28.48 -37.97 -22.58
CA ILE A 17 27.48 -36.99 -23.01
C ILE A 17 26.28 -36.94 -22.05
N VAL A 18 25.86 -38.09 -21.52
CA VAL A 18 24.75 -38.18 -20.55
C VAL A 18 25.13 -37.57 -19.21
N VAL A 19 26.31 -37.92 -18.68
CA VAL A 19 26.84 -37.34 -17.43
C VAL A 19 26.97 -35.83 -17.57
N ARG A 20 27.56 -35.34 -18.67
CA ARG A 20 27.74 -33.91 -18.97
C ARG A 20 26.43 -33.12 -19.00
N ARG A 21 25.37 -33.69 -19.58
CA ARG A 21 24.06 -33.03 -19.65
C ARG A 21 23.31 -33.05 -18.32
N LEU A 22 23.45 -34.11 -17.52
CA LEU A 22 22.91 -34.16 -16.16
C LEU A 22 23.57 -33.13 -15.24
N THR A 23 24.90 -32.95 -15.31
CA THR A 23 25.60 -31.92 -14.51
C THR A 23 25.15 -30.51 -14.89
N SER A 24 24.98 -30.22 -16.18
CA SER A 24 24.49 -28.93 -16.65
C SER A 24 23.02 -28.66 -16.27
N LEU A 25 22.20 -29.72 -16.16
CA LEU A 25 20.81 -29.64 -15.68
C LEU A 25 20.75 -29.34 -14.18
N VAL A 26 21.59 -30.01 -13.37
CA VAL A 26 21.72 -29.78 -11.93
C VAL A 26 22.22 -28.36 -11.62
N LEU A 27 23.16 -27.85 -12.40
CA LEU A 27 23.66 -26.47 -12.30
C LEU A 27 22.60 -25.42 -12.68
N SER A 28 21.73 -25.74 -13.65
CA SER A 28 20.65 -24.84 -14.08
C SER A 28 19.45 -24.84 -13.12
N LEU A 29 19.26 -25.92 -12.36
CA LEU A 29 18.16 -26.08 -11.39
C LEU A 29 18.56 -25.71 -9.95
N SER A 30 19.86 -25.58 -9.65
CA SER A 30 20.37 -25.21 -8.31
C SER A 30 19.77 -23.92 -7.70
N PRO A 31 19.51 -22.84 -8.46
CA PRO A 31 18.85 -21.65 -7.89
C PRO A 31 17.38 -21.91 -7.50
N LEU A 32 16.70 -22.82 -8.20
CA LEU A 32 15.31 -23.20 -7.93
C LEU A 32 15.19 -24.10 -6.70
N PHE A 33 16.14 -25.01 -6.50
CA PHE A 33 16.21 -25.85 -5.30
C PHE A 33 16.53 -25.04 -4.03
N LEU A 34 17.35 -23.98 -4.13
CA LEU A 34 17.65 -23.11 -2.98
C LEU A 34 16.43 -22.30 -2.50
N VAL A 35 15.49 -21.98 -3.41
CA VAL A 35 14.24 -21.26 -3.09
C VAL A 35 13.14 -22.22 -2.61
N ALA A 36 13.12 -23.46 -3.12
CA ALA A 36 12.20 -24.50 -2.68
C ALA A 36 12.53 -25.03 -1.27
N ASP A 37 13.81 -25.22 -0.94
CA ASP A 37 14.27 -25.72 0.37
C ASP A 37 13.89 -24.76 1.52
N ARG A 38 13.97 -23.43 1.30
CA ARG A 38 13.57 -22.44 2.33
C ARG A 38 12.07 -22.42 2.62
N ARG A 39 11.21 -22.70 1.63
CA ARG A 39 9.76 -22.77 1.85
C ARG A 39 9.34 -24.11 2.42
N LEU A 40 9.96 -25.21 2.00
CA LEU A 40 9.71 -26.53 2.56
C LEU A 40 10.15 -26.62 4.03
N ARG A 41 11.32 -26.05 4.39
CA ARG A 41 11.76 -25.94 5.79
C ARG A 41 10.82 -25.09 6.66
N ARG A 42 10.25 -24.01 6.13
CA ARG A 42 9.25 -23.19 6.85
C ARG A 42 7.91 -23.90 7.04
N SER A 43 7.53 -24.77 6.11
CA SER A 43 6.32 -25.60 6.25
C SER A 43 6.54 -26.75 7.22
N LEU A 44 7.72 -27.40 7.18
CA LEU A 44 8.07 -28.51 8.05
C LEU A 44 8.41 -28.07 9.48
N SER A 45 8.90 -26.85 9.69
CA SER A 45 9.16 -26.30 11.04
C SER A 45 7.90 -26.05 11.87
N ARG A 46 6.70 -26.11 11.25
CA ARG A 46 5.40 -25.98 11.96
C ARG A 46 4.82 -27.31 12.40
N VAL A 47 5.34 -28.43 11.88
CA VAL A 47 4.87 -29.79 12.19
C VAL A 47 5.12 -30.17 13.67
N PRO A 48 6.27 -29.83 14.30
CA PRO A 48 6.48 -30.12 15.72
C PRO A 48 5.51 -29.36 16.63
N ALA A 49 5.17 -28.11 16.30
CA ALA A 49 4.22 -27.31 17.09
C ALA A 49 2.77 -27.83 16.98
N LEU A 50 2.38 -28.35 15.81
CA LEU A 50 1.10 -29.03 15.61
C LEU A 50 1.03 -30.36 16.37
N LEU A 51 2.12 -31.14 16.37
CA LEU A 51 2.20 -32.39 17.13
C LEU A 51 2.20 -32.15 18.64
N ALA A 52 2.87 -31.10 19.11
CA ALA A 52 2.84 -30.69 20.51
C ALA A 52 1.43 -30.27 20.95
N GLY A 53 0.70 -29.49 20.13
CA GLY A 53 -0.68 -29.12 20.42
C GLY A 53 -1.66 -30.30 20.45
N ILE A 54 -1.42 -31.34 19.66
CA ILE A 54 -2.23 -32.58 19.68
C ILE A 54 -1.92 -33.40 20.93
N GLN A 55 -0.65 -33.51 21.33
CA GLN A 55 -0.24 -34.20 22.56
C GLN A 55 -0.73 -33.49 23.83
N ASP A 56 -0.70 -32.16 23.85
CA ASP A 56 -1.17 -31.36 24.99
C ASP A 56 -2.69 -31.49 25.16
N ARG A 57 -3.43 -31.50 24.04
CA ARG A 57 -4.89 -31.70 24.04
C ARG A 57 -5.29 -33.12 24.45
N ALA A 58 -4.48 -34.12 24.07
CA ALA A 58 -4.66 -35.51 24.52
C ALA A 58 -4.40 -35.67 26.04
N ARG A 59 -3.43 -34.92 26.61
CA ARG A 59 -3.20 -34.89 28.06
C ARG A 59 -4.33 -34.20 28.82
N THR A 60 -4.84 -33.07 28.32
CA THR A 60 -5.97 -32.37 28.97
C THR A 60 -7.26 -33.20 28.97
N LEU A 61 -7.44 -34.09 28.00
CA LEU A 61 -8.58 -35.01 27.96
C LEU A 61 -8.39 -36.25 28.87
N SER A 62 -7.14 -36.55 29.25
CA SER A 62 -6.80 -37.65 30.15
C SER A 62 -6.88 -37.27 31.64
N THR A 63 -6.72 -35.99 31.99
CA THR A 63 -6.67 -35.55 33.40
C THR A 63 -7.99 -34.93 33.89
N GLY A 64 -8.96 -34.70 33.01
CA GLY A 64 -10.25 -34.08 33.34
C GLY A 64 -11.36 -35.07 33.68
N ARG A 65 -11.15 -36.02 34.60
CA ARG A 65 -12.27 -36.86 35.09
C ARG A 65 -12.07 -37.46 36.48
N THR A 66 -12.06 -36.62 37.52
CA THR A 66 -12.41 -37.03 38.89
C THR A 66 -12.87 -35.83 39.73
N ARG A 67 -14.20 -35.56 39.75
CA ARG A 67 -14.92 -35.05 40.94
C ARG A 67 -16.45 -34.95 40.69
N ARG A 68 -17.21 -35.69 41.52
CA ARG A 68 -18.68 -35.72 41.73
C ARG A 68 -19.52 -36.24 40.55
N ALA A 69 -20.54 -37.08 40.72
CA ALA A 69 -21.40 -37.36 41.87
C ALA A 69 -21.88 -38.83 41.85
N GLY A 70 -22.63 -39.21 42.89
CA GLY A 70 -22.97 -40.58 43.27
C GLY A 70 -23.88 -41.36 42.32
N ASP A 71 -23.93 -42.64 42.67
CA ASP A 71 -24.98 -43.65 42.49
C ASP A 71 -25.32 -44.18 41.09
N GLY A 72 -25.05 -45.48 40.90
CA GLY A 72 -25.70 -46.35 39.92
C GLY A 72 -24.77 -47.15 39.00
N LEU A 73 -24.38 -48.37 39.41
CA LEU A 73 -23.96 -49.50 38.53
C LEU A 73 -25.21 -50.17 37.92
N PRO A 74 -25.14 -51.04 36.87
CA PRO A 74 -24.01 -51.80 36.29
C PRO A 74 -23.86 -51.60 34.75
N ALA A 75 -22.92 -52.13 33.95
CA ALA A 75 -22.24 -53.43 33.83
C ALA A 75 -20.96 -53.30 32.92
N PRO A 76 -20.14 -54.36 32.70
CA PRO A 76 -18.77 -54.22 32.18
C PRO A 76 -18.67 -54.32 30.65
N VAL A 77 -17.84 -53.48 30.04
CA VAL A 77 -17.42 -53.61 28.62
C VAL A 77 -15.90 -53.71 28.56
N THR A 78 -15.42 -54.81 27.98
CA THR A 78 -14.01 -55.16 27.76
C THR A 78 -13.35 -54.31 26.67
N PRO A 79 -12.00 -54.16 26.68
CA PRO A 79 -11.29 -53.31 25.75
C PRO A 79 -10.79 -54.11 24.55
N SER A 80 -11.27 -53.81 23.34
CA SER A 80 -10.52 -54.11 22.12
C SER A 80 -11.01 -53.25 20.95
N ARG A 81 -10.07 -52.84 20.08
CA ARG A 81 -10.22 -52.03 18.85
C ARG A 81 -10.09 -50.50 19.00
N LEU A 82 -8.89 -50.03 19.33
CA LEU A 82 -8.49 -48.64 19.10
C LEU A 82 -7.23 -48.34 18.25
N PRO A 83 -6.56 -49.30 17.56
CA PRO A 83 -5.53 -48.90 16.58
C PRO A 83 -6.08 -48.66 15.16
N ALA A 84 -7.17 -49.31 14.74
CA ALA A 84 -7.63 -49.27 13.34
C ALA A 84 -8.31 -47.96 12.94
N VAL A 85 -9.09 -47.34 13.83
CA VAL A 85 -9.87 -46.12 13.49
C VAL A 85 -8.97 -44.88 13.39
N LEU A 86 -7.89 -44.82 14.20
CA LEU A 86 -6.92 -43.72 14.15
C LEU A 86 -5.97 -43.85 12.95
N LEU A 87 -5.54 -45.07 12.59
CA LEU A 87 -4.78 -45.33 11.37
C LEU A 87 -5.61 -45.07 10.11
N HIS A 88 -6.91 -45.43 10.11
CA HIS A 88 -7.81 -45.13 9.01
C HIS A 88 -8.03 -43.61 8.87
N ARG A 89 -8.29 -42.87 9.95
CA ARG A 89 -8.43 -41.40 9.90
C ARG A 89 -7.15 -40.68 9.46
N ALA A 90 -5.97 -41.16 9.87
CA ALA A 90 -4.69 -40.59 9.44
C ALA A 90 -4.42 -40.88 7.95
N ALA A 91 -4.74 -42.09 7.47
CA ALA A 91 -4.62 -42.45 6.06
C ALA A 91 -5.60 -41.68 5.17
N THR A 92 -6.85 -41.49 5.62
CA THR A 92 -7.87 -40.70 4.90
C THR A 92 -7.52 -39.21 4.89
N GLY A 93 -6.97 -38.68 5.99
CA GLY A 93 -6.46 -37.31 6.06
C GLY A 93 -5.26 -37.07 5.15
N PHE A 94 -4.31 -38.01 5.09
CA PHE A 94 -3.14 -37.94 4.22
C PHE A 94 -3.51 -38.09 2.73
N SER A 95 -4.45 -38.98 2.41
CA SER A 95 -4.98 -39.16 1.05
C SER A 95 -5.77 -37.94 0.58
N ALA A 96 -6.58 -37.32 1.44
CA ALA A 96 -7.27 -36.06 1.14
C ALA A 96 -6.27 -34.91 0.90
N LEU A 97 -5.19 -34.83 1.67
CA LEU A 97 -4.15 -33.82 1.52
C LEU A 97 -3.32 -34.01 0.24
N LEU A 98 -3.06 -35.27 -0.15
CA LEU A 98 -2.45 -35.61 -1.44
C LEU A 98 -3.38 -35.33 -2.62
N THR A 99 -4.69 -35.54 -2.46
CA THR A 99 -5.67 -35.26 -3.52
C THR A 99 -5.88 -33.75 -3.71
N VAL A 100 -5.90 -32.96 -2.63
CA VAL A 100 -5.96 -31.49 -2.68
C VAL A 100 -4.68 -30.88 -3.25
N THR A 101 -3.51 -31.42 -2.91
CA THR A 101 -2.23 -30.95 -3.46
C THR A 101 -2.03 -31.38 -4.91
N ARG A 102 -2.48 -32.57 -5.31
CA ARG A 102 -2.50 -33.04 -6.70
C ARG A 102 -3.47 -32.23 -7.55
N ARG A 103 -4.70 -32.01 -7.08
CA ARG A 103 -5.71 -31.17 -7.77
C ARG A 103 -5.23 -29.71 -7.88
N SER A 104 -4.61 -29.15 -6.84
CA SER A 104 -4.02 -27.80 -6.92
C SER A 104 -2.77 -27.75 -7.82
N ALA A 105 -1.99 -28.82 -7.93
CA ALA A 105 -0.85 -28.89 -8.86
C ALA A 105 -1.31 -29.06 -10.31
N GLU A 106 -2.35 -29.85 -10.56
CA GLU A 106 -2.97 -30.06 -11.88
C GLU A 106 -3.74 -28.81 -12.33
N GLU A 107 -4.50 -28.14 -11.45
CA GLU A 107 -5.12 -26.83 -11.71
C GLU A 107 -4.06 -25.76 -11.98
N ARG A 108 -2.96 -25.73 -11.22
CA ARG A 108 -1.87 -24.77 -11.46
C ARG A 108 -1.08 -25.08 -12.73
N LEU A 109 -0.97 -26.34 -13.15
CA LEU A 109 -0.32 -26.75 -14.40
C LEU A 109 -1.21 -26.46 -15.63
N ALA A 110 -2.54 -26.57 -15.48
CA ALA A 110 -3.54 -26.16 -16.46
C ALA A 110 -3.68 -24.63 -16.59
N GLU A 111 -3.42 -23.87 -15.52
CA GLU A 111 -3.45 -22.40 -15.51
C GLU A 111 -2.20 -21.73 -16.11
N VAL A 112 -1.06 -22.43 -16.22
CA VAL A 112 0.21 -21.85 -16.70
C VAL A 112 0.13 -21.25 -18.11
N PRO A 113 -0.53 -21.86 -19.12
CA PRO A 113 -0.66 -21.27 -20.44
C PRO A 113 -1.50 -19.97 -20.42
N ALA A 114 -2.59 -19.96 -19.64
CA ALA A 114 -3.49 -18.82 -19.50
C ALA A 114 -2.86 -17.67 -18.69
N ALA A 115 -2.11 -17.96 -17.63
CA ALA A 115 -1.43 -16.97 -16.80
C ALA A 115 -0.19 -16.36 -17.50
N ALA A 116 0.53 -17.12 -18.32
CA ALA A 116 1.63 -16.63 -19.14
C ALA A 116 1.13 -15.69 -20.25
N GLY A 117 0.00 -16.01 -20.90
CA GLY A 117 -0.67 -15.13 -21.86
C GLY A 117 -1.17 -13.83 -21.22
N ARG A 118 -1.76 -13.89 -20.02
CA ARG A 118 -2.24 -12.72 -19.27
C ARG A 118 -1.10 -11.80 -18.79
N ARG A 119 0.05 -12.34 -18.35
CA ARG A 119 1.22 -11.52 -17.98
C ARG A 119 1.91 -10.88 -19.18
N ALA A 120 1.98 -11.56 -20.32
CA ALA A 120 2.51 -10.98 -21.56
C ALA A 120 1.63 -9.84 -22.09
N ARG A 121 0.29 -10.00 -22.04
CA ARG A 121 -0.66 -8.93 -22.40
C ARG A 121 -0.60 -7.71 -21.46
N ARG A 122 -0.44 -7.92 -20.14
CA ARG A 122 -0.24 -6.83 -19.17
C ARG A 122 1.09 -6.08 -19.37
N HIS A 123 2.18 -6.80 -19.69
CA HIS A 123 3.46 -6.14 -20.01
C HIS A 123 3.38 -5.34 -21.32
N LEU A 124 2.64 -5.81 -22.33
CA LEU A 124 2.42 -5.05 -23.56
C LEU A 124 1.60 -3.77 -23.31
N HIS A 125 0.51 -3.86 -22.54
CA HIS A 125 -0.34 -2.68 -22.24
C HIS A 125 0.41 -1.59 -21.46
N LEU A 126 1.32 -1.96 -20.56
CA LEU A 126 2.12 -1.00 -19.77
C LEU A 126 3.19 -0.28 -20.60
N HIS A 127 3.59 -0.81 -21.76
CA HIS A 127 4.64 -0.21 -22.60
C HIS A 127 4.09 0.43 -23.90
N LEU A 128 2.82 0.21 -24.24
CA LEU A 128 2.20 0.76 -25.46
C LEU A 128 2.25 2.31 -25.56
N PRO A 129 2.00 3.08 -24.49
CA PRO A 129 2.07 4.55 -24.54
C PRO A 129 3.48 5.06 -24.84
N HIS A 130 4.51 4.42 -24.28
CA HIS A 130 5.90 4.79 -24.53
C HIS A 130 6.41 4.36 -25.92
N ILE A 131 5.90 3.25 -26.46
CA ILE A 131 6.22 2.83 -27.83
C ILE A 131 5.52 3.72 -28.87
N ALA A 132 4.43 4.40 -28.51
CA ALA A 132 3.73 5.35 -29.38
C ALA A 132 4.46 6.69 -29.55
N ALA A 133 5.22 7.10 -28.55
CA ALA A 133 6.03 8.33 -28.59
C ALA A 133 7.39 8.17 -29.31
N LEU A 134 7.73 6.98 -29.83
CA LEU A 134 9.01 6.74 -30.52
C LEU A 134 8.93 7.07 -32.02
N PRO A 135 10.02 7.58 -32.64
CA PRO A 135 10.12 7.78 -34.08
C PRO A 135 9.83 6.48 -34.86
N ALA A 136 9.21 6.59 -36.05
CA ALA A 136 8.67 5.44 -36.80
C ALA A 136 9.69 4.30 -37.02
N ALA A 137 10.98 4.62 -37.21
CA ALA A 137 12.05 3.64 -37.37
C ALA A 137 12.39 2.89 -36.07
N ALA A 138 12.29 3.55 -34.90
CA ALA A 138 12.49 2.93 -33.59
C ALA A 138 11.28 2.08 -33.19
N ARG A 139 10.07 2.54 -33.54
CA ARG A 139 8.81 1.81 -33.36
C ARG A 139 8.82 0.47 -34.13
N ARG A 140 9.22 0.48 -35.41
CA ARG A 140 9.37 -0.75 -36.22
C ARG A 140 10.39 -1.72 -35.64
N ARG A 141 11.52 -1.23 -35.11
CA ARG A 141 12.54 -2.07 -34.45
C ARG A 141 12.08 -2.65 -33.12
N ALA A 142 11.36 -1.88 -32.30
CA ALA A 142 10.81 -2.34 -31.02
C ALA A 142 9.72 -3.41 -31.22
N VAL A 143 8.82 -3.20 -32.18
CA VAL A 143 7.78 -4.18 -32.55
C VAL A 143 8.39 -5.47 -33.11
N ARG A 144 9.44 -5.38 -33.94
CA ARG A 144 10.18 -6.55 -34.43
C ARG A 144 10.86 -7.33 -33.30
N ARG A 145 11.53 -6.66 -32.35
CA ARG A 145 12.16 -7.31 -31.18
C ARG A 145 11.15 -7.97 -30.25
N LEU A 146 9.97 -7.37 -30.07
CA LEU A 146 8.89 -7.95 -29.26
C LEU A 146 8.26 -9.18 -29.93
N ARG A 147 8.19 -9.22 -31.26
CA ARG A 147 7.74 -10.41 -32.02
C ARG A 147 8.76 -11.56 -32.00
N GLU A 148 10.05 -11.27 -31.93
CA GLU A 148 11.13 -12.28 -31.92
C GLU A 148 11.44 -12.88 -30.52
N PHE A 149 11.00 -12.24 -29.43
CA PHE A 149 11.29 -12.65 -28.05
C PHE A 149 10.54 -13.90 -27.53
N PRO A 150 9.23 -14.12 -27.79
CA PRO A 150 8.54 -15.31 -27.34
C PRO A 150 9.00 -16.64 -27.98
N PRO A 151 9.33 -16.76 -29.29
CA PRO A 151 9.66 -18.07 -29.87
C PRO A 151 10.97 -18.65 -29.36
N ARG A 152 11.95 -17.85 -28.91
CA ARG A 152 13.24 -18.38 -28.41
C ARG A 152 13.14 -19.00 -27.02
N ILE A 153 12.36 -18.40 -26.11
CA ILE A 153 12.15 -18.93 -24.76
C ILE A 153 11.20 -20.14 -24.82
N VAL A 154 10.17 -20.09 -25.67
CA VAL A 154 9.27 -21.23 -25.89
C VAL A 154 9.99 -22.38 -26.60
N ALA A 155 10.85 -22.14 -27.59
CA ALA A 155 11.65 -23.18 -28.24
C ALA A 155 12.77 -23.74 -27.35
N ALA A 156 13.34 -22.94 -26.45
CA ALA A 156 14.28 -23.43 -25.44
C ALA A 156 13.53 -24.32 -24.42
N ARG A 157 12.38 -23.86 -23.93
CA ARG A 157 11.54 -24.62 -22.98
C ARG A 157 11.03 -25.91 -23.60
N ALA A 158 10.47 -25.86 -24.82
CA ALA A 158 10.01 -27.04 -25.57
C ALA A 158 11.14 -28.03 -25.85
N ARG A 159 12.37 -27.56 -26.13
CA ARG A 159 13.55 -28.45 -26.26
C ARG A 159 13.90 -29.13 -24.92
N THR A 160 13.90 -28.41 -23.80
CA THR A 160 14.10 -29.04 -22.48
C THR A 160 12.98 -29.99 -22.09
N THR A 161 11.70 -29.65 -22.34
CA THR A 161 10.56 -30.52 -22.00
C THR A 161 10.52 -31.75 -22.89
N ARG A 162 10.83 -31.61 -24.19
CA ARG A 162 10.96 -32.74 -25.13
C ARG A 162 12.14 -33.64 -24.76
N TRP A 163 13.28 -33.06 -24.38
CA TRP A 163 14.42 -33.83 -23.89
C TRP A 163 14.09 -34.57 -22.59
N LEU A 164 13.48 -33.91 -21.61
CA LEU A 164 13.00 -34.55 -20.37
C LEU A 164 12.00 -35.66 -20.66
N ARG A 165 10.98 -35.44 -21.51
CA ARG A 165 10.00 -36.50 -21.86
C ARG A 165 10.64 -37.69 -22.58
N LEU A 166 11.65 -37.48 -23.42
CA LEU A 166 12.33 -38.57 -24.13
C LEU A 166 13.38 -39.28 -23.28
N PHE A 167 13.95 -38.60 -22.29
CA PHE A 167 15.07 -39.13 -21.51
C PHE A 167 14.62 -39.73 -20.17
N LEU A 168 13.69 -39.09 -19.46
CA LEU A 168 13.24 -39.52 -18.13
C LEU A 168 12.63 -40.94 -18.09
N PRO A 169 11.90 -41.43 -19.12
CA PRO A 169 11.40 -42.82 -19.14
C PRO A 169 12.48 -43.88 -19.37
N ARG A 170 13.61 -43.49 -19.98
CA ARG A 170 14.75 -44.39 -20.24
C ARG A 170 15.74 -44.44 -19.08
N VAL A 171 15.68 -43.46 -18.17
CA VAL A 171 16.51 -43.40 -16.97
C VAL A 171 16.32 -44.66 -16.11
N PRO A 172 15.10 -45.12 -15.75
CA PRO A 172 14.92 -46.36 -14.99
C PRO A 172 15.55 -47.62 -15.62
N GLY A 173 15.46 -47.80 -16.94
CA GLY A 173 16.06 -48.95 -17.63
C GLY A 173 17.58 -48.90 -17.66
N LEU A 174 18.17 -47.72 -17.83
CA LEU A 174 19.62 -47.51 -17.70
C LEU A 174 20.09 -47.63 -16.24
N LEU A 175 19.21 -47.33 -15.27
CA LEU A 175 19.47 -47.43 -13.84
C LEU A 175 19.32 -48.86 -13.29
N ALA A 176 18.53 -49.71 -13.94
CA ALA A 176 18.40 -51.13 -13.59
C ALA A 176 19.57 -51.97 -14.16
N ALA A 177 20.07 -51.61 -15.35
CA ALA A 177 21.24 -52.26 -15.94
C ALA A 177 22.58 -51.81 -15.30
N ALA A 178 22.61 -50.61 -14.73
CA ALA A 178 23.74 -50.12 -13.97
C ALA A 178 23.64 -50.64 -12.53
N GLY A 179 24.23 -51.80 -12.24
CA GLY A 179 24.20 -52.43 -10.92
C GLY A 179 24.54 -51.47 -9.77
N GLN A 180 24.13 -51.83 -8.54
CA GLN A 180 24.21 -51.03 -7.30
C GLN A 180 25.54 -50.26 -7.09
N GLY A 181 26.65 -50.78 -7.60
CA GLY A 181 27.96 -50.12 -7.60
C GLY A 181 28.03 -48.81 -8.41
N ALA A 182 27.28 -48.68 -9.51
CA ALA A 182 27.23 -47.46 -10.32
C ALA A 182 26.54 -46.30 -9.60
N TRP A 183 25.48 -46.59 -8.83
CA TRP A 183 24.81 -45.61 -7.98
C TRP A 183 25.69 -45.08 -6.87
N ARG A 184 26.41 -45.97 -6.18
CA ARG A 184 27.40 -45.58 -5.17
C ARG A 184 28.47 -44.67 -5.78
N ARG A 185 29.00 -44.99 -6.96
CA ARG A 185 29.98 -44.14 -7.66
C ARG A 185 29.41 -42.78 -8.06
N LEU A 186 28.17 -42.71 -8.56
CA LEU A 186 27.53 -41.44 -8.90
C LEU A 186 27.26 -40.57 -7.67
N HIS A 187 26.74 -41.14 -6.59
CA HIS A 187 26.56 -40.42 -5.33
C HIS A 187 27.89 -39.93 -4.76
N LEU A 188 28.95 -40.75 -4.82
CA LEU A 188 30.29 -40.35 -4.39
C LEU A 188 30.85 -39.23 -5.28
N LEU A 189 30.63 -39.24 -6.60
CA LEU A 189 31.03 -38.16 -7.49
C LEU A 189 30.25 -36.86 -7.25
N VAL A 190 28.93 -36.95 -6.99
CA VAL A 190 28.11 -35.79 -6.63
C VAL A 190 28.54 -35.23 -5.26
N ALA A 191 28.77 -36.09 -4.27
CA ALA A 191 29.23 -35.67 -2.95
C ALA A 191 30.66 -35.07 -3.00
N ALA A 192 31.57 -35.70 -3.75
CA ALA A 192 32.93 -35.22 -3.94
C ALA A 192 32.95 -33.88 -4.70
N SER A 193 32.12 -33.72 -5.74
CA SER A 193 32.00 -32.43 -6.43
C SER A 193 31.40 -31.35 -5.54
N GLN A 194 30.35 -31.64 -4.75
CA GLN A 194 29.82 -30.69 -3.76
C GLN A 194 30.85 -30.30 -2.70
N GLY A 195 31.66 -31.26 -2.22
CA GLY A 195 32.76 -31.01 -1.30
C GLY A 195 33.85 -30.13 -1.92
N ALA A 196 34.25 -30.41 -3.16
CA ALA A 196 35.20 -29.60 -3.92
C ALA A 196 34.68 -28.17 -4.14
N TRP A 197 33.40 -27.99 -4.48
CA TRP A 197 32.77 -26.67 -4.62
C TRP A 197 32.71 -25.90 -3.30
N ARG A 198 32.39 -26.56 -2.18
CA ARG A 198 32.44 -25.93 -0.85
C ARG A 198 33.85 -25.48 -0.48
N ARG A 199 34.87 -26.32 -0.71
CA ARG A 199 36.28 -25.97 -0.47
C ARG A 199 36.71 -24.80 -1.35
N LEU A 200 36.36 -24.82 -2.63
CA LEU A 200 36.63 -23.70 -3.54
C LEU A 200 35.94 -22.41 -3.07
N HIS A 201 34.69 -22.47 -2.62
CA HIS A 201 33.99 -21.30 -2.07
C HIS A 201 34.64 -20.74 -0.81
N LEU A 202 35.13 -21.61 0.09
CA LEU A 202 35.85 -21.21 1.30
C LEU A 202 37.22 -20.61 0.97
N LEU A 203 37.95 -21.20 0.02
CA LEU A 203 39.22 -20.66 -0.47
C LEU A 203 39.03 -19.29 -1.13
N LEU A 204 38.01 -19.15 -2.00
CA LEU A 204 37.65 -17.86 -2.59
C LEU A 204 37.20 -16.83 -1.53
N ALA A 205 36.62 -17.28 -0.41
CA ALA A 205 36.25 -16.39 0.70
C ALA A 205 37.46 -15.90 1.51
N ARG A 206 38.58 -16.63 1.50
CA ARG A 206 39.84 -16.21 2.13
C ARG A 206 40.59 -15.14 1.32
N ILE A 207 40.34 -15.03 0.02
CA ILE A 207 40.98 -14.01 -0.82
C ILE A 207 40.44 -12.62 -0.41
N PRO A 208 41.29 -11.72 0.12
CA PRO A 208 40.84 -10.44 0.70
C PRO A 208 40.14 -9.53 -0.33
N THR A 209 40.53 -9.61 -1.61
CA THR A 209 39.88 -8.85 -2.70
C THR A 209 38.43 -9.29 -2.93
N VAL A 210 38.15 -10.60 -2.87
CA VAL A 210 36.80 -11.15 -3.01
C VAL A 210 35.94 -10.75 -1.81
N ARG A 211 36.50 -10.78 -0.59
CA ARG A 211 35.81 -10.31 0.63
C ARG A 211 35.47 -8.82 0.53
N ARG A 212 36.44 -7.96 0.25
CA ARG A 212 36.21 -6.50 0.08
C ARG A 212 35.13 -6.20 -0.96
N ARG A 213 35.10 -6.93 -2.08
CA ARG A 213 34.09 -6.78 -3.12
C ARG A 213 32.70 -7.23 -2.66
N ARG A 214 32.60 -8.36 -1.95
CA ARG A 214 31.33 -8.84 -1.37
C ARG A 214 30.79 -7.85 -0.34
N ASP A 215 31.65 -7.35 0.53
CA ASP A 215 31.28 -6.37 1.55
C ASP A 215 30.85 -5.05 0.91
N ALA A 216 31.53 -4.59 -0.15
CA ALA A 216 31.11 -3.41 -0.91
C ALA A 216 29.75 -3.59 -1.59
N LEU A 217 29.50 -4.74 -2.24
CA LEU A 217 28.20 -5.05 -2.83
C LEU A 217 27.11 -5.12 -1.76
N ALA A 218 27.40 -5.72 -0.60
CA ALA A 218 26.47 -5.80 0.51
C ALA A 218 26.11 -4.40 1.05
N ARG A 219 27.11 -3.50 1.21
CA ARG A 219 26.89 -2.10 1.59
C ARG A 219 26.01 -1.37 0.56
N TRP A 220 26.34 -1.45 -0.73
CA TRP A 220 25.50 -0.83 -1.77
C TRP A 220 24.08 -1.37 -1.80
N HIS A 221 23.90 -2.67 -1.55
CA HIS A 221 22.57 -3.29 -1.43
C HIS A 221 21.81 -2.73 -0.24
N ALA A 222 22.44 -2.61 0.93
CA ALA A 222 21.84 -2.01 2.11
C ALA A 222 21.44 -0.55 1.85
N GLU A 223 22.37 0.26 1.33
CA GLU A 223 22.12 1.68 1.00
C GLU A 223 20.98 1.87 -0.01
N ALA A 224 20.84 0.98 -0.99
CA ALA A 224 19.75 1.06 -1.97
C ALA A 224 18.40 0.63 -1.38
N VAL A 225 18.39 -0.33 -0.44
CA VAL A 225 17.19 -0.72 0.29
C VAL A 225 16.74 0.42 1.22
N GLU A 226 17.67 1.03 1.94
CA GLU A 226 17.40 2.19 2.80
C GLU A 226 16.89 3.39 2.00
N ALA A 227 17.53 3.73 0.88
CA ALA A 227 17.05 4.80 0.02
C ALA A 227 15.63 4.53 -0.52
N GLN A 228 15.33 3.27 -0.85
CA GLN A 228 13.99 2.90 -1.27
C GLN A 228 12.98 3.05 -0.14
N ARG A 229 13.33 2.63 1.08
CA ARG A 229 12.47 2.76 2.25
C ARG A 229 12.18 4.23 2.54
N TYR A 230 13.21 5.06 2.57
CA TYR A 230 13.09 6.51 2.76
C TYR A 230 12.21 7.15 1.68
N ALA A 231 12.41 6.81 0.40
CA ALA A 231 11.56 7.33 -0.67
C ALA A 231 10.08 6.98 -0.49
N VAL A 232 9.78 5.75 -0.04
CA VAL A 232 8.39 5.34 0.27
C VAL A 232 7.84 6.09 1.47
N GLU A 233 8.62 6.28 2.54
CA GLU A 233 8.21 7.01 3.73
C GLU A 233 7.89 8.48 3.43
N VAL A 234 8.76 9.17 2.67
CA VAL A 234 8.53 10.56 2.25
C VAL A 234 7.34 10.66 1.31
N LEU A 235 7.12 9.69 0.42
CA LEU A 235 5.93 9.67 -0.44
C LEU A 235 4.65 9.56 0.39
N VAL A 236 4.62 8.70 1.40
CA VAL A 236 3.47 8.59 2.31
C VAL A 236 3.24 9.91 3.07
N ALA A 237 4.31 10.57 3.53
CA ALA A 237 4.22 11.88 4.17
C ALA A 237 3.66 12.94 3.21
N ALA A 238 4.11 12.96 1.96
CA ALA A 238 3.62 13.88 0.93
C ALA A 238 2.13 13.67 0.63
N THR A 239 1.66 12.42 0.55
CA THR A 239 0.24 12.10 0.38
C THR A 239 -0.59 12.60 1.57
N ARG A 240 -0.15 12.35 2.81
CA ARG A 240 -0.84 12.84 4.01
C ARG A 240 -0.88 14.37 4.09
N ALA A 241 0.20 15.04 3.67
CA ALA A 241 0.25 16.50 3.60
C ALA A 241 -0.70 17.05 2.53
N ALA A 242 -0.90 16.33 1.41
CA ALA A 242 -1.90 16.71 0.41
C ALA A 242 -3.33 16.64 0.97
N GLU A 243 -3.67 15.54 1.66
CA GLU A 243 -4.97 15.40 2.33
C GLU A 243 -5.18 16.47 3.42
N ALA A 244 -4.12 16.81 4.18
CA ALA A 244 -4.18 17.87 5.17
C ALA A 244 -4.43 19.24 4.52
N ALA A 245 -3.75 19.55 3.41
CA ALA A 245 -3.98 20.77 2.65
C ALA A 245 -5.39 20.83 2.07
N ASP A 246 -5.99 19.69 1.68
CA ASP A 246 -7.39 19.64 1.24
C ASP A 246 -8.35 19.97 2.38
N ARG A 247 -8.13 19.39 3.58
CA ARG A 247 -8.95 19.69 4.76
C ARG A 247 -8.86 21.14 5.20
N TRP A 248 -7.67 21.73 5.21
CA TRP A 248 -7.50 23.14 5.56
C TRP A 248 -8.14 24.08 4.55
N ARG A 249 -8.09 23.74 3.25
CA ARG A 249 -8.81 24.51 2.22
C ARG A 249 -10.32 24.46 2.42
N GLU A 250 -10.85 23.30 2.80
CA GLU A 250 -12.27 23.17 3.11
C GLU A 250 -12.66 23.95 4.37
N HIS A 251 -11.84 23.89 5.41
CA HIS A 251 -12.06 24.68 6.62
C HIS A 251 -12.05 26.19 6.32
N TRP A 252 -11.09 26.66 5.52
CA TRP A 252 -11.05 28.06 5.10
C TRP A 252 -12.33 28.48 4.35
N ARG A 253 -12.85 27.67 3.43
CA ARG A 253 -14.14 27.97 2.74
C ARG A 253 -15.31 28.12 3.71
N GLN A 254 -15.36 27.28 4.74
CA GLN A 254 -16.40 27.38 5.77
C GLN A 254 -16.28 28.68 6.56
N THR A 255 -15.05 29.09 6.91
CA THR A 255 -14.83 30.36 7.62
C THR A 255 -15.06 31.58 6.74
N ASP A 256 -14.77 31.50 5.44
CA ASP A 256 -15.05 32.53 4.43
C ASP A 256 -16.56 32.74 4.28
N GLN A 257 -17.32 31.65 4.15
CA GLN A 257 -18.78 31.72 4.15
C GLN A 257 -19.33 32.34 5.44
N ALA A 258 -18.83 31.92 6.61
CA ALA A 258 -19.26 32.49 7.89
C ALA A 258 -18.93 33.99 8.02
N ALA A 259 -17.76 34.43 7.52
CA ALA A 259 -17.38 35.84 7.48
C ALA A 259 -18.29 36.64 6.54
N ALA A 260 -18.63 36.09 5.38
CA ALA A 260 -19.57 36.70 4.43
C ALA A 260 -21.00 36.82 5.01
N GLU A 261 -21.50 35.79 5.69
CA GLU A 261 -22.79 35.81 6.37
C GLU A 261 -22.81 36.85 7.50
N ALA A 262 -21.74 36.92 8.30
CA ALA A 262 -21.61 37.92 9.37
C ALA A 262 -21.53 39.35 8.81
N TRP A 263 -20.82 39.54 7.69
CA TRP A 263 -20.76 40.81 6.97
C TRP A 263 -22.15 41.25 6.49
N GLN A 264 -22.88 40.37 5.81
CA GLN A 264 -24.23 40.68 5.34
C GLN A 264 -25.17 41.01 6.50
N SER A 265 -25.10 40.25 7.59
CA SER A 265 -25.90 40.51 8.79
C SER A 265 -25.59 41.88 9.42
N TRP A 266 -24.33 42.33 9.39
CA TRP A 266 -23.97 43.67 9.82
C TRP A 266 -24.51 44.75 8.87
N GLN A 267 -24.40 44.56 7.56
CA GLN A 267 -24.95 45.48 6.55
C GLN A 267 -26.46 45.65 6.71
N ASP A 268 -27.20 44.55 6.89
CA ASP A 268 -28.65 44.59 7.14
C ASP A 268 -28.98 45.38 8.40
N ALA A 269 -28.15 45.29 9.45
CA ALA A 269 -28.33 46.04 10.69
C ALA A 269 -28.04 47.53 10.50
N GLU A 270 -26.99 47.90 9.77
CA GLU A 270 -26.69 49.29 9.43
C GLU A 270 -27.76 49.91 8.53
N GLU A 271 -28.29 49.16 7.56
CA GLU A 271 -29.36 49.64 6.69
C GLU A 271 -30.66 49.90 7.48
N ARG A 272 -31.03 48.99 8.39
CA ARG A 272 -32.13 49.23 9.35
C ARG A 272 -31.88 50.47 10.20
N LEU A 273 -30.67 50.63 10.72
CA LEU A 273 -30.29 51.79 11.52
C LEU A 273 -30.37 53.09 10.71
N ALA A 274 -29.97 53.07 9.43
CA ALA A 274 -30.11 54.21 8.53
C ALA A 274 -31.59 54.60 8.32
N ARG A 275 -32.48 53.62 8.14
CA ARG A 275 -33.93 53.87 8.06
C ARG A 275 -34.47 54.51 9.34
N ILE A 276 -34.05 54.03 10.52
CA ILE A 276 -34.43 54.60 11.82
C ILE A 276 -33.91 56.04 11.95
N ARG A 277 -32.67 56.33 11.53
CA ARG A 277 -32.11 57.69 11.53
C ARG A 277 -32.93 58.64 10.66
N THR A 278 -33.37 58.19 9.48
CA THR A 278 -34.25 58.97 8.61
C THR A 278 -35.60 59.23 9.27
N ALA A 279 -36.19 58.23 9.93
CA ALA A 279 -37.43 58.40 10.69
C ALA A 279 -37.27 59.38 11.87
N ALA A 280 -36.11 59.35 12.54
CA ALA A 280 -35.78 60.24 13.66
C ALA A 280 -35.63 61.71 13.26
N ALA A 281 -35.37 62.00 11.98
CA ALA A 281 -35.31 63.37 11.47
C ALA A 281 -36.67 64.07 11.50
N PHE A 282 -37.78 63.32 11.49
CA PHE A 282 -39.10 63.89 11.62
C PHE A 282 -39.33 64.35 13.06
N ARG A 283 -39.59 65.65 13.21
CA ARG A 283 -39.78 66.28 14.51
C ARG A 283 -40.93 65.61 15.25
N THR A 284 -40.66 65.16 16.46
CA THR A 284 -41.69 64.60 17.32
C THR A 284 -42.68 65.69 17.77
N PRO A 285 -44.00 65.46 17.68
CA PRO A 285 -44.99 66.28 18.36
C PRO A 285 -44.68 66.39 19.86
N ARG A 286 -44.58 67.61 20.37
CA ARG A 286 -44.36 67.86 21.81
C ARG A 286 -45.68 67.76 22.56
N THR A 287 -46.17 66.54 22.77
CA THR A 287 -47.29 66.29 23.68
C THR A 287 -46.77 66.09 25.10
N ARG A 288 -47.52 66.56 26.11
CA ARG A 288 -47.25 66.21 27.51
C ARG A 288 -47.49 64.71 27.66
N ARG A 289 -46.47 64.00 28.14
CA ARG A 289 -46.49 62.53 28.28
C ARG A 289 -47.04 62.14 29.62
N THR A 290 -47.98 61.19 29.64
CA THR A 290 -48.56 60.65 30.87
C THR A 290 -47.65 59.57 31.49
N VAL A 291 -47.87 59.25 32.77
CA VAL A 291 -47.16 58.14 33.44
C VAL A 291 -47.45 56.80 32.77
N ALA A 292 -48.68 56.59 32.31
CA ALA A 292 -49.08 55.40 31.57
C ALA A 292 -48.28 55.22 30.27
N GLU A 293 -48.08 56.30 29.50
CA GLU A 293 -47.26 56.26 28.29
C GLU A 293 -45.80 55.86 28.57
N TYR A 294 -45.21 56.32 29.67
CA TYR A 294 -43.85 55.91 30.03
C TYR A 294 -43.78 54.42 30.39
N ALA A 295 -44.79 53.89 31.08
CA ALA A 295 -44.87 52.46 31.37
C ALA A 295 -45.01 51.63 30.09
N ASP A 296 -45.81 52.08 29.12
CA ASP A 296 -45.96 51.41 27.82
C ASP A 296 -44.67 51.41 27.01
N ARG A 297 -43.93 52.53 27.02
CA ARG A 297 -42.62 52.62 26.35
C ARG A 297 -41.59 51.73 27.00
N ALA A 298 -41.54 51.67 28.34
CA ALA A 298 -40.66 50.74 29.05
C ALA A 298 -40.97 49.28 28.67
N ARG A 299 -42.25 48.90 28.63
CA ARG A 299 -42.70 47.58 28.19
C ARG A 299 -42.32 47.28 26.74
N PHE A 300 -42.51 48.26 25.84
CA PHE A 300 -42.10 48.14 24.44
C PHE A 300 -40.60 47.90 24.31
N LEU A 301 -39.78 48.75 24.93
CA LEU A 301 -38.33 48.65 24.88
C LEU A 301 -37.84 47.30 25.42
N HIS A 302 -38.42 46.84 26.53
CA HIS A 302 -38.08 45.53 27.10
C HIS A 302 -38.45 44.37 26.17
N ARG A 303 -39.64 44.39 25.56
CA ARG A 303 -40.04 43.37 24.57
C ARG A 303 -39.15 43.39 23.33
N ALA A 304 -38.82 44.57 22.81
CA ALA A 304 -37.96 44.71 21.64
C ALA A 304 -36.54 44.21 21.91
N ALA A 305 -35.98 44.53 23.08
CA ALA A 305 -34.68 44.03 23.52
C ALA A 305 -34.71 42.50 23.75
N ALA A 306 -35.76 41.97 24.40
CA ALA A 306 -35.92 40.53 24.61
C ALA A 306 -36.01 39.77 23.28
N ALA A 307 -36.79 40.27 22.33
CA ALA A 307 -36.88 39.66 21.00
C ALA A 307 -35.55 39.73 20.23
N ALA A 308 -34.77 40.81 20.39
CA ALA A 308 -33.43 40.90 19.82
C ALA A 308 -32.46 39.89 20.47
N VAL A 309 -32.56 39.67 21.78
CA VAL A 309 -31.77 38.62 22.48
C VAL A 309 -32.18 37.23 22.02
N GLU A 310 -33.47 36.96 21.87
CA GLU A 310 -33.98 35.66 21.40
C GLU A 310 -33.47 35.32 20.00
N ARG A 311 -33.37 36.31 19.10
CA ARG A 311 -32.76 36.14 17.76
C ARG A 311 -31.23 36.10 17.77
N GLY A 312 -30.59 36.36 18.91
CA GLY A 312 -29.13 36.48 19.02
C GLY A 312 -28.56 37.77 18.39
N ASP A 313 -29.39 38.79 18.15
CA ASP A 313 -28.95 40.12 17.71
C ASP A 313 -28.23 40.89 18.83
N LEU A 314 -28.61 40.62 20.08
CA LEU A 314 -28.02 41.19 21.29
C LEU A 314 -27.67 40.09 22.30
N PRO A 315 -26.65 40.30 23.14
CA PRO A 315 -26.35 39.38 24.22
C PRO A 315 -27.33 39.54 25.39
N ALA A 316 -27.58 38.45 26.13
CA ALA A 316 -28.49 38.44 27.26
C ALA A 316 -28.12 39.44 28.39
N THR A 317 -26.84 39.83 28.48
CA THR A 317 -26.37 40.85 29.41
C THR A 317 -27.04 42.20 29.20
N VAL A 318 -27.50 42.51 27.98
CA VAL A 318 -28.22 43.75 27.68
C VAL A 318 -29.56 43.84 28.44
N LEU A 319 -30.21 42.71 28.75
CA LEU A 319 -31.45 42.74 29.55
C LEU A 319 -31.19 43.15 31.00
N ALA A 320 -30.03 42.80 31.55
CA ALA A 320 -29.61 43.24 32.88
C ALA A 320 -29.30 44.75 32.87
N ASP A 321 -28.57 45.23 31.86
CA ASP A 321 -28.28 46.67 31.69
C ASP A 321 -29.58 47.49 31.51
N LEU A 322 -30.55 46.91 30.79
CA LEU A 322 -31.86 47.53 30.60
C LEU A 322 -32.63 47.66 31.93
N ALA A 323 -32.55 46.64 32.78
CA ALA A 323 -33.19 46.63 34.09
C ALA A 323 -32.54 47.60 35.08
N SER A 324 -31.23 47.82 34.97
CA SER A 324 -30.49 48.82 35.77
C SER A 324 -30.59 50.25 35.21
N GLY A 325 -31.08 50.43 33.98
CA GLY A 325 -31.14 51.72 33.30
C GLY A 325 -29.76 52.24 32.86
N GLU A 326 -28.76 51.37 32.83
CA GLU A 326 -27.40 51.68 32.35
C GLU A 326 -27.35 51.69 30.82
N GLY A 327 -26.25 52.17 30.23
CA GLY A 327 -26.02 52.04 28.78
C GLY A 327 -26.94 52.87 27.87
N GLY A 328 -27.60 53.89 28.40
CA GLY A 328 -28.47 54.78 27.63
C GLY A 328 -29.89 54.23 27.38
N TRP A 329 -30.25 53.11 28.01
CA TRP A 329 -31.59 52.53 27.97
C TRP A 329 -32.57 53.33 28.83
N ASN A 330 -32.94 54.52 28.35
CA ASN A 330 -33.84 55.40 29.08
C ASN A 330 -35.28 55.31 28.54
N PRO A 331 -36.23 54.75 29.31
CA PRO A 331 -37.63 54.63 28.88
C PRO A 331 -38.33 55.99 28.71
N LYS A 332 -37.72 57.09 29.19
CA LYS A 332 -38.22 58.46 29.00
C LYS A 332 -37.90 59.04 27.62
N LEU A 333 -37.02 58.39 26.84
CA LEU A 333 -36.74 58.77 25.46
C LEU A 333 -37.98 58.65 24.58
N HIS A 334 -37.97 59.34 23.43
CA HIS A 334 -39.00 59.14 22.42
C HIS A 334 -38.89 57.71 21.85
N PRO A 335 -40.00 57.02 21.46
CA PRO A 335 -39.90 55.68 20.88
C PRO A 335 -38.92 55.55 19.72
N VAL A 336 -38.84 56.56 18.84
CA VAL A 336 -37.85 56.56 17.75
C VAL A 336 -36.41 56.68 18.28
N ASP A 337 -36.17 57.44 19.35
CA ASP A 337 -34.85 57.51 20.00
C ASP A 337 -34.51 56.18 20.68
N GLN A 338 -35.50 55.47 21.25
CA GLN A 338 -35.32 54.14 21.84
C GLN A 338 -34.94 53.11 20.77
N GLU A 339 -35.64 53.12 19.64
CA GLU A 339 -35.29 52.29 18.48
C GLU A 339 -33.91 52.64 17.92
N LEU A 340 -33.51 53.92 17.97
CA LEU A 340 -32.18 54.35 17.54
C LEU A 340 -31.09 53.81 18.47
N VAL A 341 -31.29 53.85 19.79
CA VAL A 341 -30.38 53.25 20.77
C VAL A 341 -30.28 51.74 20.54
N LEU A 342 -31.43 51.07 20.36
CA LEU A 342 -31.49 49.63 20.08
C LEU A 342 -30.78 49.25 18.78
N GLY A 343 -31.05 49.99 17.70
CA GLY A 343 -30.44 49.77 16.39
C GLY A 343 -28.93 49.96 16.40
N ARG A 344 -28.42 50.98 17.11
CA ARG A 344 -26.98 51.18 17.30
C ARG A 344 -26.34 50.03 18.06
N ALA A 345 -26.99 49.54 19.12
CA ALA A 345 -26.48 48.41 19.89
C ALA A 345 -26.41 47.14 19.03
N ILE A 346 -27.45 46.83 18.26
CA ILE A 346 -27.49 45.68 17.34
C ILE A 346 -26.38 45.79 16.29
N ALA A 347 -26.28 46.94 15.62
CA ALA A 347 -25.27 47.15 14.58
C ALA A 347 -23.84 47.03 15.13
N ALA A 348 -23.58 47.56 16.32
CA ALA A 348 -22.29 47.44 17.00
C ALA A 348 -21.93 45.98 17.33
N VAL A 349 -22.89 45.20 17.86
CA VAL A 349 -22.67 43.77 18.15
C VAL A 349 -22.41 42.98 16.86
N ARG A 350 -23.21 43.20 15.82
CA ARG A 350 -23.04 42.55 14.51
C ARG A 350 -21.70 42.90 13.85
N HIS A 351 -21.28 44.16 13.94
CA HIS A 351 -19.96 44.58 13.47
C HIS A 351 -18.84 43.83 14.21
N GLN A 352 -18.94 43.69 15.53
CA GLN A 352 -17.95 42.96 16.32
C GLN A 352 -17.90 41.47 15.96
N LEU A 353 -19.06 40.84 15.73
CA LEU A 353 -19.13 39.45 15.26
C LEU A 353 -18.49 39.28 13.88
N TYR A 354 -18.75 40.21 12.95
CA TYR A 354 -18.07 40.25 11.65
C TYR A 354 -16.54 40.34 11.82
N ARG A 355 -16.04 41.27 12.65
CA ARG A 355 -14.59 41.40 12.89
C ARG A 355 -13.96 40.13 13.44
N TRP A 356 -14.67 39.42 14.32
CA TRP A 356 -14.21 38.15 14.85
C TRP A 356 -14.22 37.03 13.79
N ALA A 357 -15.26 36.96 12.95
CA ALA A 357 -15.33 36.03 11.85
C ALA A 357 -14.21 36.28 10.83
N ALA A 358 -13.97 37.54 10.45
CA ALA A 358 -12.88 37.93 9.54
C ALA A 358 -11.48 37.60 10.10
N ALA A 359 -11.25 37.76 11.41
CA ALA A 359 -9.99 37.36 12.04
C ALA A 359 -9.79 35.83 12.02
N THR A 360 -10.88 35.08 12.22
CA THR A 360 -10.88 33.61 12.15
C THR A 360 -10.59 33.13 10.73
N GLU A 361 -11.25 33.72 9.74
CA GLU A 361 -11.02 33.48 8.31
C GLU A 361 -9.56 33.75 7.93
N ALA A 362 -9.00 34.90 8.34
CA ALA A 362 -7.60 35.23 8.05
C ALA A 362 -6.61 34.20 8.63
N THR A 363 -6.90 33.68 9.83
CA THR A 363 -6.11 32.61 10.45
C THR A 363 -6.23 31.31 9.65
N ALA A 364 -7.45 30.90 9.29
CA ALA A 364 -7.69 29.70 8.49
C ALA A 364 -7.06 29.78 7.09
N TRP A 365 -7.06 30.97 6.47
CA TRP A 365 -6.41 31.23 5.20
C TRP A 365 -4.89 31.08 5.30
N HIS A 366 -4.28 31.61 6.38
CA HIS A 366 -2.85 31.45 6.64
C HIS A 366 -2.47 29.97 6.83
N ASP A 367 -3.23 29.23 7.64
CA ASP A 367 -2.99 27.81 7.90
C ASP A 367 -3.15 26.96 6.62
N ALA A 368 -4.14 27.29 5.77
CA ALA A 368 -4.30 26.66 4.47
C ALA A 368 -3.10 26.89 3.55
N GLN A 369 -2.51 28.10 3.55
CA GLN A 369 -1.28 28.37 2.80
C GLN A 369 -0.08 27.58 3.34
N LEU A 370 0.10 27.54 4.66
CA LEU A 370 1.16 26.75 5.28
C LEU A 370 1.04 25.26 4.92
N ALA A 371 -0.18 24.71 4.94
CA ALA A 371 -0.43 23.33 4.57
C ALA A 371 -0.10 23.05 3.09
N VAL A 372 -0.44 23.97 2.18
CA VAL A 372 -0.07 23.89 0.76
C VAL A 372 1.45 23.94 0.57
N ALA A 373 2.14 24.86 1.25
CA ALA A 373 3.60 24.97 1.19
C ALA A 373 4.28 23.70 1.71
N ALA A 374 3.79 23.13 2.82
CA ALA A 374 4.28 21.88 3.37
C ALA A 374 4.08 20.70 2.41
N ARG A 375 2.89 20.59 1.80
CA ARG A 375 2.61 19.59 0.75
C ARG A 375 3.60 19.69 -0.40
N ASP A 376 3.82 20.89 -0.92
CA ASP A 376 4.67 21.10 -2.08
C ASP A 376 6.15 20.84 -1.76
N SER A 377 6.59 21.20 -0.56
CA SER A 377 7.92 20.85 -0.03
C SER A 377 8.12 19.34 0.05
N LEU A 378 7.20 18.61 0.69
CA LEU A 378 7.26 17.15 0.81
C LEU A 378 7.18 16.45 -0.55
N ARG A 379 6.41 16.98 -1.50
CA ARG A 379 6.35 16.46 -2.86
C ARG A 379 7.70 16.59 -3.58
N ARG A 380 8.40 17.72 -3.42
CA ARG A 380 9.76 17.89 -3.96
C ARG A 380 10.73 16.91 -3.32
N GLU A 381 10.70 16.72 -2.00
CA GLU A 381 11.57 15.76 -1.32
C GLU A 381 11.24 14.31 -1.72
N ALA A 382 9.95 13.95 -1.89
CA ALA A 382 9.55 12.62 -2.35
C ALA A 382 10.11 12.31 -3.74
N ASN A 383 10.08 13.29 -4.65
CA ASN A 383 10.67 13.17 -5.98
C ASN A 383 12.20 13.02 -5.91
N ALA A 384 12.87 13.84 -5.08
CA ALA A 384 14.31 13.76 -4.89
C ALA A 384 14.75 12.42 -4.28
N ALA A 385 14.03 11.95 -3.25
CA ALA A 385 14.28 10.66 -2.61
C ALA A 385 14.08 9.49 -3.59
N SER A 386 13.05 9.54 -4.42
CA SER A 386 12.79 8.55 -5.48
C SER A 386 13.93 8.51 -6.51
N ALA A 387 14.38 9.69 -6.98
CA ALA A 387 15.51 9.78 -7.91
C ALA A 387 16.81 9.24 -7.29
N ARG A 388 17.09 9.54 -6.02
CA ARG A 388 18.24 8.98 -5.28
C ARG A 388 18.16 7.46 -5.17
N ALA A 389 16.98 6.91 -4.86
CA ALA A 389 16.76 5.47 -4.77
C ALA A 389 16.98 4.77 -6.12
N GLU A 390 16.49 5.36 -7.22
CA GLU A 390 16.72 4.85 -8.58
C GLU A 390 18.20 4.91 -8.97
N ALA A 391 18.88 6.02 -8.72
CA ALA A 391 20.30 6.15 -9.00
C ALA A 391 21.13 5.07 -8.27
N ARG A 392 20.84 4.80 -6.99
CA ARG A 392 21.49 3.71 -6.23
C ARG A 392 21.20 2.32 -6.82
N ARG A 393 19.95 2.07 -7.25
CA ARG A 393 19.58 0.82 -7.96
C ARG A 393 20.33 0.67 -9.29
N HIS A 394 20.49 1.75 -10.05
CA HIS A 394 21.26 1.74 -11.30
C HIS A 394 22.74 1.42 -11.06
N ARG A 395 23.37 2.01 -10.03
CA ARG A 395 24.75 1.70 -9.63
C ARG A 395 24.91 0.22 -9.25
N LEU A 396 23.99 -0.34 -8.47
CA LEU A 396 23.97 -1.77 -8.13
C LEU A 396 23.90 -2.67 -9.37
N ARG A 397 23.03 -2.33 -10.33
CA ARG A 397 22.89 -3.08 -11.60
C ARG A 397 24.17 -2.99 -12.42
N ALA A 398 24.78 -1.80 -12.51
CA ALA A 398 26.04 -1.58 -13.21
C ALA A 398 27.18 -2.41 -12.57
N ALA A 399 27.30 -2.39 -11.25
CA ALA A 399 28.28 -3.19 -10.51
C ALA A 399 28.09 -4.70 -10.72
N GLY A 400 26.85 -5.18 -10.74
CA GLY A 400 26.52 -6.58 -11.05
C GLY A 400 26.88 -6.97 -12.49
N ASN A 401 26.68 -6.05 -13.45
CA ASN A 401 27.03 -6.27 -14.85
C ASN A 401 28.54 -6.23 -15.10
N ALA A 402 29.26 -5.30 -14.48
CA ALA A 402 30.72 -5.24 -14.53
C ALA A 402 31.33 -6.52 -13.92
N SER A 403 30.74 -7.05 -12.86
CA SER A 403 31.14 -8.33 -12.26
C SER A 403 30.94 -9.52 -13.20
N ARG A 404 29.83 -9.55 -13.93
CA ARG A 404 29.59 -10.57 -14.97
C ARG A 404 30.51 -10.42 -16.17
N SER A 405 30.80 -9.19 -16.58
CA SER A 405 31.65 -8.91 -17.75
C SER A 405 33.12 -9.20 -17.45
N ALA A 406 33.59 -8.93 -16.23
CA ALA A 406 34.95 -9.29 -15.80
C ALA A 406 35.17 -10.82 -15.75
N MET A 407 34.12 -11.61 -15.45
CA MET A 407 34.18 -13.08 -15.64
C MET A 407 34.01 -13.49 -17.12
N GLY A 408 33.50 -12.60 -17.96
CA GLY A 408 32.98 -12.84 -19.31
C GLY A 408 33.93 -13.57 -20.26
N PRO A 409 35.11 -13.04 -20.61
CA PRO A 409 35.91 -13.62 -21.70
C PRO A 409 36.39 -15.05 -21.40
N ALA A 410 36.85 -15.30 -20.17
CA ALA A 410 37.36 -16.61 -19.75
C ALA A 410 36.23 -17.64 -19.56
N TRP A 411 35.05 -17.23 -19.08
CA TRP A 411 33.91 -18.14 -18.95
C TRP A 411 33.15 -18.34 -20.27
N SER A 412 33.11 -17.35 -21.16
CA SER A 412 32.52 -17.48 -22.48
C SER A 412 33.40 -18.32 -23.40
N SER A 413 34.74 -18.21 -23.32
CA SER A 413 35.64 -19.11 -24.05
C SER A 413 35.53 -20.55 -23.55
N TRP A 414 35.46 -20.76 -22.23
CA TRP A 414 35.16 -22.07 -21.64
C TRP A 414 33.78 -22.62 -22.02
N ARG A 415 32.80 -21.76 -22.31
CA ARG A 415 31.46 -22.18 -22.73
C ARG A 415 31.38 -22.44 -24.24
N HIS A 416 32.09 -21.67 -25.06
CA HIS A 416 32.05 -21.77 -26.53
C HIS A 416 33.04 -22.77 -27.13
N GLY A 417 34.15 -23.08 -26.45
CA GLY A 417 35.09 -24.14 -26.86
C GLY A 417 34.49 -25.55 -26.89
N TRP A 418 33.28 -25.75 -26.36
CA TRP A 418 32.58 -27.03 -26.34
C TRP A 418 31.46 -27.16 -27.40
N THR A 419 31.27 -26.14 -28.24
CA THR A 419 30.19 -26.11 -29.26
C THR A 419 30.67 -26.22 -30.70
N THR A 420 31.98 -26.23 -30.97
CA THR A 420 32.53 -26.31 -32.35
C THR A 420 32.66 -27.76 -32.88
N ALA A 421 32.37 -28.79 -32.07
CA ALA A 421 32.32 -30.17 -32.54
C ALA A 421 30.87 -30.60 -32.84
N GLY A 422 30.43 -30.40 -34.10
CA GLY A 422 29.25 -31.06 -34.68
C GLY A 422 27.93 -30.28 -34.63
N GLN A 423 27.74 -29.34 -35.57
CA GLN A 423 26.40 -28.91 -35.98
C GLN A 423 26.12 -29.44 -37.40
N PRO A 424 25.17 -30.38 -37.58
CA PRO A 424 24.71 -30.78 -38.90
C PRO A 424 23.68 -29.77 -39.45
N HIS A 425 23.77 -29.53 -40.75
CA HIS A 425 22.85 -28.71 -41.54
C HIS A 425 21.45 -29.35 -41.66
N GLY A 426 20.44 -28.49 -41.85
CA GLY A 426 19.16 -28.85 -42.47
C GLY A 426 17.93 -28.84 -41.55
N ARG A 427 16.97 -27.95 -41.82
CA ARG A 427 15.69 -28.24 -42.52
C ARG A 427 14.68 -27.11 -42.28
N ALA A 428 14.10 -26.64 -43.38
CA ALA A 428 12.98 -25.71 -43.45
C ALA A 428 11.64 -26.43 -43.28
N THR A 429 10.62 -25.77 -42.72
CA THR A 429 9.14 -25.92 -42.91
C THR A 429 8.43 -25.01 -41.88
N ALA A 430 7.68 -23.97 -42.27
CA ALA A 430 6.33 -23.90 -42.86
C ALA A 430 5.17 -23.97 -41.82
N GLY A 431 4.25 -22.99 -41.89
CA GLY A 431 2.86 -23.09 -41.38
C GLY A 431 2.50 -22.24 -40.15
N GLN A 432 1.89 -21.07 -40.36
CA GLN A 432 1.05 -20.35 -39.37
C GLN A 432 -0.41 -20.33 -39.87
N PRO A 433 -1.41 -20.55 -39.02
CA PRO A 433 -2.80 -20.19 -39.30
C PRO A 433 -3.27 -18.94 -38.54
N HIS A 434 -4.23 -18.25 -39.15
CA HIS A 434 -4.85 -16.97 -38.76
C HIS A 434 -6.06 -17.13 -37.81
N GLY A 435 -6.44 -16.02 -37.14
CA GLY A 435 -7.79 -15.77 -36.61
C GLY A 435 -7.90 -15.71 -35.07
N TRP A 436 -8.76 -14.93 -34.39
CA TRP A 436 -9.82 -13.96 -34.71
C TRP A 436 -10.08 -13.05 -33.46
N THR A 437 -10.70 -11.89 -33.72
CA THR A 437 -11.71 -11.10 -32.96
C THR A 437 -11.47 -10.38 -31.62
N THR A 438 -12.22 -9.26 -31.56
CA THR A 438 -12.26 -8.11 -30.66
C THR A 438 -13.55 -8.12 -29.81
N ALA A 439 -13.48 -7.71 -28.54
CA ALA A 439 -14.56 -7.12 -27.70
C ALA A 439 -13.90 -6.59 -26.39
N GLY A 440 -14.02 -5.32 -25.94
CA GLY A 440 -15.19 -4.66 -25.30
C GLY A 440 -15.35 -5.16 -23.85
N GLN A 441 -15.44 -4.43 -22.73
CA GLN A 441 -15.52 -3.03 -22.29
C GLN A 441 -15.15 -2.99 -20.76
N PRO A 442 -14.97 -1.82 -20.11
CA PRO A 442 -14.54 -1.72 -18.70
C PRO A 442 -15.71 -1.49 -17.71
N HIS A 443 -15.59 -2.00 -16.48
CA HIS A 443 -16.48 -1.63 -15.37
C HIS A 443 -15.82 -0.74 -14.32
N ALA A 444 -16.68 0.16 -13.85
CA ALA A 444 -16.55 1.28 -12.94
C ALA A 444 -15.99 0.96 -11.54
N TRP A 445 -15.60 2.06 -10.90
CA TRP A 445 -15.17 2.21 -9.51
C TRP A 445 -16.36 2.45 -8.58
N THR A 446 -16.22 1.98 -7.34
CA THR A 446 -16.92 2.46 -6.12
C THR A 446 -16.06 2.10 -4.90
N THR A 447 -16.14 2.68 -3.71
CA THR A 447 -16.30 4.06 -3.17
C THR A 447 -16.25 3.87 -1.63
N ALA A 448 -15.68 4.84 -0.92
CA ALA A 448 -15.90 5.21 0.49
C ALA A 448 -15.47 4.28 1.64
N GLY A 449 -14.64 4.85 2.52
CA GLY A 449 -14.58 4.56 3.95
C GLY A 449 -14.25 5.87 4.69
N GLN A 450 -15.12 6.30 5.60
CA GLN A 450 -15.09 7.60 6.28
C GLN A 450 -14.00 7.74 7.37
N PRO A 451 -13.58 8.97 7.74
CA PRO A 451 -12.45 9.23 8.63
C PRO A 451 -12.84 9.61 10.07
N HIS A 452 -12.04 9.18 11.05
CA HIS A 452 -12.09 9.68 12.43
C HIS A 452 -11.29 10.98 12.58
N ALA A 453 -11.94 12.01 13.12
CA ALA A 453 -11.37 13.32 13.40
C ALA A 453 -10.41 13.29 14.59
N TRP A 454 -9.21 13.85 14.41
CA TRP A 454 -8.30 14.23 15.49
C TRP A 454 -8.33 15.76 15.59
N THR A 455 -8.95 16.29 16.64
CA THR A 455 -8.78 17.69 17.05
C THR A 455 -8.37 17.67 18.52
N THR A 456 -7.20 18.22 18.82
CA THR A 456 -6.59 18.27 20.16
C THR A 456 -7.33 19.26 21.08
N ALA A 457 -7.38 18.96 22.37
CA ALA A 457 -8.11 19.73 23.39
C ALA A 457 -7.66 21.20 23.51
N GLU A 458 -6.43 21.54 23.14
CA GLU A 458 -5.90 22.91 23.11
C GLU A 458 -6.63 23.82 22.11
N GLU A 459 -7.12 23.27 21.00
CA GLU A 459 -7.81 24.06 19.97
C GLU A 459 -9.22 24.45 20.44
N ARG A 460 -9.85 23.60 21.27
CA ARG A 460 -11.12 23.93 21.94
C ARG A 460 -10.95 25.02 23.02
N GLN A 461 -9.79 25.09 23.67
CA GLN A 461 -9.50 26.15 24.64
C GLN A 461 -9.18 27.50 23.98
N ARG A 462 -8.54 27.51 22.80
CA ARG A 462 -8.30 28.73 22.02
C ARG A 462 -9.59 29.41 21.55
N VAL A 463 -10.63 28.65 21.23
CA VAL A 463 -11.92 29.22 20.77
C VAL A 463 -12.78 29.76 21.93
N ARG A 464 -12.61 29.27 23.17
CA ARG A 464 -13.40 29.71 24.34
C ARG A 464 -12.87 30.96 25.04
N ARG A 465 -11.55 31.20 24.99
CA ARG A 465 -10.90 32.34 25.65
C ARG A 465 -11.39 33.73 25.15
N PRO A 466 -11.64 33.94 23.84
CA PRO A 466 -12.14 35.22 23.32
C PRO A 466 -13.54 35.59 23.81
N ALA A 467 -14.40 34.62 24.12
CA ALA A 467 -15.76 34.90 24.61
C ALA A 467 -15.76 35.47 26.05
N ILE A 468 -14.79 35.06 26.87
CA ILE A 468 -14.60 35.59 28.24
C ILE A 468 -13.92 36.97 28.19
N GLU A 469 -12.95 37.14 27.28
CA GLU A 469 -12.31 38.44 27.04
C GLU A 469 -13.29 39.45 26.42
N TRP A 470 -14.26 39.00 25.62
CA TRP A 470 -15.35 39.81 25.08
C TRP A 470 -16.25 40.40 26.17
N ALA A 471 -16.63 39.60 27.18
CA ALA A 471 -17.39 40.11 28.31
C ALA A 471 -16.63 41.23 29.05
N ALA A 472 -15.31 41.08 29.24
CA ALA A 472 -14.47 42.07 29.91
C ALA A 472 -14.12 43.30 29.04
N ALA A 473 -14.09 43.17 27.71
CA ALA A 473 -13.86 44.28 26.78
C ALA A 473 -15.10 45.17 26.63
N VAL A 474 -16.30 44.57 26.63
CA VAL A 474 -17.58 45.31 26.62
C VAL A 474 -17.75 46.14 27.91
N THR A 475 -17.30 45.64 29.06
CA THR A 475 -17.30 46.42 30.31
C THR A 475 -16.33 47.61 30.26
N ARG A 476 -15.18 47.47 29.57
CA ARG A 476 -14.16 48.54 29.46
C ARG A 476 -14.45 49.58 28.39
N ALA A 477 -15.16 49.23 27.32
CA ALA A 477 -15.59 50.22 26.31
C ALA A 477 -16.81 51.06 26.76
N ARG A 478 -17.39 50.72 27.92
CA ARG A 478 -18.53 51.41 28.55
C ARG A 478 -18.11 52.48 29.57
N SER A 479 -16.88 52.40 30.08
CA SER A 479 -16.19 53.45 30.86
C SER A 479 -15.43 54.37 29.93
#